data_AF-A0A259F1X1-F1
#
_entry.id   AF-A0A259F1X1-F1
#
_cell.length_a   1.000
_cell.length_b   1.000
_cell.length_c   1.000
_cell.angle_alpha   90.00
_cell.angle_beta   90.00
_cell.angle_gamma   90.00
#
_symmetry.space_group_name_H-M   'P 1'
#
loop_
_entity.id
_entity.type
_entity.pdbx_description
1 polymer ?
#
loop_
_entity_poly.entity_id
_entity_poly.type
_entity_poly.pdbx_seq_one_letter_code
_entity_poly.pdbx_strand_id
1 'polypeptide(L)'
;MNELQFLTWVRGTGLNIAVAIFLLGVTWRLFEIYSLGRKKDLSMPRHASGASGFHTVFRRSLAPPGMLKRSPVSYIGGYVFHIGLAVVVFGFAPHILLISNLTGLSWPGLPSQFIDLAAVVTMAAMLVMLFDRISKPVKRFLSTFEDWFTWALTFLPVLTGWMAVQHLLLPYTTMLALHILSVEILLIVLPFTKLFHAFTLFGSRWYNGRVNAHKGVPV
;
A
#
# COMPACT_ATOMS: atom_id res chain seq x y z
N MET A 1 26.86 -13.05 -13.52
CA MET A 1 26.77 -11.61 -13.20
C MET A 1 27.32 -11.44 -11.78
N ASN A 2 28.30 -10.56 -11.56
CA ASN A 2 28.81 -10.28 -10.21
C ASN A 2 27.88 -9.32 -9.44
N GLU A 3 28.11 -9.13 -8.13
CA GLU A 3 27.23 -8.33 -7.26
C GLU A 3 27.04 -6.89 -7.75
N LEU A 4 28.11 -6.25 -8.23
CA LEU A 4 28.07 -4.87 -8.71
C LEU A 4 27.31 -4.75 -10.04
N GLN A 5 27.50 -5.71 -10.95
CA GLN A 5 26.74 -5.80 -12.19
C GLN A 5 25.25 -6.01 -11.89
N PHE A 6 24.93 -6.88 -10.92
CA PHE A 6 23.54 -7.12 -10.51
C PHE A 6 22.90 -5.87 -9.93
N LEU A 7 23.55 -5.21 -8.97
CA LEU A 7 23.07 -3.95 -8.40
C LEU A 7 22.86 -2.87 -9.48
N THR A 8 23.80 -2.77 -10.43
CA THR A 8 23.71 -1.80 -11.52
C THR A 8 22.54 -2.09 -12.45
N TRP A 9 22.24 -3.37 -12.71
CA TRP A 9 21.10 -3.75 -13.52
C TRP A 9 19.78 -3.43 -12.84
N VAL A 10 19.58 -3.84 -11.57
CA VAL A 10 18.32 -3.58 -10.84
C VAL A 10 18.08 -2.08 -10.70
N ARG A 11 19.04 -1.30 -10.20
CA ARG A 11 18.85 0.15 -10.03
C ARG A 11 18.78 0.96 -11.34
N GLY A 12 18.99 0.32 -12.49
CA GLY A 12 18.98 0.94 -13.81
C GLY A 12 17.90 0.32 -14.70
N THR A 13 18.31 -0.64 -15.53
CA THR A 13 17.42 -1.28 -16.51
C THR A 13 16.22 -1.98 -15.87
N GLY A 14 16.42 -2.73 -14.78
CA GLY A 14 15.34 -3.43 -14.06
C GLY A 14 14.30 -2.45 -13.53
N LEU A 15 14.75 -1.43 -12.81
CA LEU A 15 13.90 -0.37 -12.28
C LEU A 15 13.14 0.39 -13.37
N ASN A 16 13.78 0.72 -14.51
CA ASN A 16 13.11 1.38 -15.63
C ASN A 16 11.96 0.52 -16.19
N ILE A 17 12.18 -0.78 -16.35
CA ILE A 17 11.14 -1.72 -16.80
C ILE A 17 10.00 -1.78 -15.77
N ALA A 18 10.32 -1.91 -14.48
CA ALA A 18 9.33 -2.00 -13.41
C ALA A 18 8.47 -0.73 -13.31
N VAL A 19 9.10 0.45 -13.38
CA VAL A 19 8.39 1.74 -13.38
C VAL A 19 7.50 1.88 -14.61
N ALA A 20 7.98 1.49 -15.80
CA ALA A 20 7.17 1.56 -17.02
C ALA A 20 5.92 0.68 -16.92
N ILE A 21 6.07 -0.58 -16.48
CA ILE A 21 4.93 -1.51 -16.27
C ILE A 21 3.97 -0.97 -15.23
N PHE A 22 4.50 -0.45 -14.11
CA PHE A 22 3.69 0.16 -13.05
C PHE A 22 2.86 1.33 -13.57
N LEU A 23 3.48 2.31 -14.25
CA LEU A 23 2.78 3.50 -14.75
C LEU A 23 1.73 3.14 -15.81
N LEU A 24 2.08 2.28 -16.75
CA LEU A 24 1.15 1.81 -17.78
C LEU A 24 -0.01 1.01 -17.16
N GLY A 25 0.30 0.11 -16.24
CA GLY A 25 -0.69 -0.71 -15.53
C GLY A 25 -1.65 0.13 -14.70
N VAL A 26 -1.13 1.09 -13.93
CA VAL A 26 -1.97 2.02 -13.15
C VAL A 26 -2.86 2.85 -14.06
N THR A 27 -2.29 3.44 -15.12
CA THR A 27 -3.04 4.27 -16.07
C THR A 27 -4.15 3.46 -16.75
N TRP A 28 -3.84 2.26 -17.22
CA TRP A 28 -4.81 1.35 -17.83
C TRP A 28 -5.95 0.99 -16.87
N ARG A 29 -5.62 0.62 -15.62
CA ARG A 29 -6.62 0.23 -14.62
C ARG A 29 -7.50 1.40 -14.20
N LEU A 30 -6.94 2.60 -14.06
CA LEU A 30 -7.73 3.80 -13.81
C LEU A 30 -8.63 4.12 -15.00
N PHE A 31 -8.12 4.03 -16.23
CA PHE A 31 -8.92 4.21 -17.44
C PHE A 31 -10.09 3.24 -17.46
N GLU A 32 -9.85 1.93 -17.31
CA GLU A 32 -10.90 0.90 -17.27
C GLU A 32 -11.97 1.20 -16.22
N ILE A 33 -11.57 1.52 -14.98
CA ILE A 33 -12.52 1.78 -13.88
C ILE A 33 -13.39 3.01 -14.16
N TYR A 34 -12.80 4.08 -14.70
CA TYR A 34 -13.52 5.35 -14.94
C TYR A 34 -14.22 5.40 -16.30
N SER A 35 -13.81 4.59 -17.28
CA SER A 35 -14.45 4.48 -18.59
C SER A 35 -15.67 3.55 -18.57
N LEU A 36 -15.76 2.65 -17.58
CA LEU A 36 -16.94 1.81 -17.36
C LEU A 36 -18.14 2.70 -16.99
N GLY A 37 -18.92 3.04 -18.02
CA GLY A 37 -20.18 3.75 -17.88
C GLY A 37 -21.12 3.00 -16.95
N ARG A 38 -21.87 3.75 -16.15
CA ARG A 38 -22.85 3.19 -15.20
C ARG A 38 -24.25 3.49 -15.67
N LYS A 39 -25.19 2.58 -15.37
CA LYS A 39 -26.61 2.79 -15.67
C LYS A 39 -27.06 4.09 -15.02
N LYS A 40 -27.81 4.90 -15.78
CA LYS A 40 -28.42 6.13 -15.28
C LYS A 40 -29.31 5.77 -14.09
N ASP A 41 -29.09 6.44 -12.96
CA ASP A 41 -30.01 6.37 -11.84
C ASP A 41 -31.27 7.16 -12.20
N LEU A 42 -32.41 6.47 -12.28
CA LEU A 42 -33.71 7.07 -12.60
C LEU A 42 -34.52 7.39 -11.33
N SER A 43 -34.02 7.02 -10.15
CA SER A 43 -34.71 7.31 -8.90
C SER A 43 -34.59 8.80 -8.55
N MET A 44 -35.63 9.33 -7.90
CA MET A 44 -35.55 10.69 -7.36
C MET A 44 -34.50 10.74 -6.23
N PRO A 45 -33.68 11.82 -6.17
CA PRO A 45 -32.75 12.00 -5.07
C PRO A 45 -33.49 12.00 -3.74
N ARG A 46 -33.05 11.17 -2.80
CA ARG A 46 -33.43 11.27 -1.39
C ARG A 46 -32.34 12.00 -0.64
N HIS A 47 -32.72 12.72 0.42
CA HIS A 47 -31.79 13.45 1.27
C HIS A 47 -31.76 12.85 2.67
N ALA A 48 -30.55 12.56 3.14
CA ALA A 48 -30.27 12.28 4.55
C ALA A 48 -29.24 13.31 5.03
N SER A 49 -29.48 13.91 6.21
CA SER A 49 -28.57 14.91 6.76
C SER A 49 -27.17 14.33 6.96
N GLY A 50 -26.13 15.08 6.55
CA GLY A 50 -24.73 14.64 6.62
C GLY A 50 -24.33 13.59 5.57
N ALA A 51 -25.25 13.11 4.73
CA ALA A 51 -24.92 12.11 3.73
C ALA A 51 -24.24 12.74 2.50
N SER A 52 -22.91 12.55 2.37
CA SER A 52 -22.15 12.97 1.19
C SER A 52 -20.98 12.03 0.89
N GLY A 53 -20.48 12.11 -0.35
CA GLY A 53 -19.28 11.37 -0.76
C GLY A 53 -18.06 11.71 0.10
N PHE A 54 -17.79 13.01 0.32
CA PHE A 54 -16.67 13.46 1.15
C PHE A 54 -16.83 13.06 2.61
N HIS A 55 -18.02 13.22 3.20
CA HIS A 55 -18.27 12.77 4.57
C HIS A 55 -18.00 11.26 4.72
N THR A 56 -18.40 10.46 3.72
CA THR A 56 -18.15 9.01 3.71
C THR A 56 -16.66 8.67 3.64
N VAL A 57 -15.85 9.43 2.89
CA VAL A 57 -14.39 9.22 2.81
C VAL A 57 -13.76 9.29 4.20
N PHE A 58 -14.06 10.34 4.97
CA PHE A 58 -13.51 10.51 6.31
C PHE A 58 -14.10 9.48 7.28
N ARG A 59 -15.43 9.37 7.35
CA ARG A 59 -16.10 8.47 8.29
C ARG A 59 -15.72 7.00 8.09
N ARG A 60 -15.58 6.55 6.85
CA ARG A 60 -15.20 5.16 6.51
C ARG A 60 -13.69 4.92 6.55
N SER A 61 -12.89 5.95 6.76
CA SER A 61 -11.49 5.77 7.15
C SER A 61 -11.42 5.27 8.60
N LEU A 62 -12.27 5.78 9.49
CA LEU A 62 -12.31 5.36 10.89
C LEU A 62 -13.00 4.00 11.07
N ALA A 63 -12.64 3.29 12.14
CA ALA A 63 -13.32 2.07 12.53
C ALA A 63 -14.78 2.39 12.91
N PRO A 64 -15.78 1.67 12.35
CA PRO A 64 -17.16 1.85 12.77
C PRO A 64 -17.34 1.57 14.27
N PRO A 65 -18.35 2.19 14.94
CA PRO A 65 -18.63 1.94 16.34
C PRO A 65 -18.73 0.44 16.66
N GLY A 66 -18.02 -0.01 17.68
CA GLY A 66 -17.98 -1.41 18.11
C GLY A 66 -17.11 -2.35 17.27
N MET A 67 -16.69 -1.98 16.05
CA MET A 67 -15.86 -2.84 15.19
C MET A 67 -14.41 -2.94 15.69
N LEU A 68 -13.87 -1.88 16.29
CA LEU A 68 -12.55 -1.93 16.90
C LEU A 68 -12.48 -2.98 18.01
N LYS A 69 -13.55 -3.13 18.81
CA LYS A 69 -13.64 -4.17 19.86
C LYS A 69 -13.68 -5.59 19.28
N ARG A 70 -14.26 -5.76 18.09
CA ARG A 70 -14.42 -7.07 17.43
C ARG A 70 -13.18 -7.52 16.65
N SER A 71 -12.44 -6.59 16.06
CA SER A 71 -11.23 -6.91 15.28
C SER A 71 -10.09 -5.92 15.54
N PRO A 72 -9.61 -5.79 16.79
CA PRO A 72 -8.62 -4.78 17.16
C PRO A 72 -7.33 -4.93 16.37
N VAL A 73 -6.86 -6.17 16.17
CA VAL A 73 -5.64 -6.47 15.42
C VAL A 73 -5.72 -5.96 13.97
N SER A 74 -6.87 -6.11 13.30
CA SER A 74 -7.01 -5.64 11.92
C SER A 74 -7.03 -4.13 11.80
N TYR A 75 -7.70 -3.44 12.72
CA TYR A 75 -7.78 -1.98 12.67
C TYR A 75 -6.48 -1.33 13.13
N ILE A 76 -6.00 -1.68 14.33
CA ILE A 76 -4.78 -1.09 14.90
C ILE A 76 -3.58 -1.50 14.06
N GLY A 77 -3.40 -2.81 13.84
CA GLY A 77 -2.29 -3.32 13.02
C GLY A 77 -2.32 -2.76 11.61
N GLY A 78 -3.51 -2.65 11.00
CA GLY A 78 -3.67 -2.05 9.68
C GLY A 78 -3.19 -0.61 9.64
N TYR A 79 -3.57 0.23 10.60
CA TYR A 79 -3.12 1.61 10.68
C TYR A 79 -1.63 1.74 10.98
N VAL A 80 -1.12 0.98 11.94
CA VAL A 80 0.31 0.98 12.30
C VAL A 80 1.15 0.60 11.08
N PHE A 81 0.76 -0.45 10.35
CA PHE A 81 1.41 -0.86 9.12
C PHE A 81 1.41 0.26 8.05
N HIS A 82 0.25 0.84 7.72
CA HIS A 82 0.20 1.85 6.64
C HIS A 82 0.92 3.16 7.01
N ILE A 83 0.79 3.61 8.26
CA ILE A 83 1.49 4.82 8.73
C ILE A 83 2.99 4.57 8.74
N GLY A 84 3.44 3.44 9.29
CA GLY A 84 4.85 3.09 9.33
C GLY A 84 5.44 2.90 7.93
N LEU A 85 4.71 2.27 7.01
CA LEU A 85 5.11 2.16 5.61
C LEU A 85 5.25 3.54 4.95
N ALA A 86 4.30 4.46 5.17
CA ALA A 86 4.39 5.82 4.65
C ALA A 86 5.60 6.58 5.21
N VAL A 87 5.88 6.43 6.52
CA VAL A 87 7.06 7.02 7.16
C VAL A 87 8.35 6.47 6.57
N VAL A 88 8.46 5.16 6.34
CA VAL A 88 9.66 4.55 5.75
C VAL A 88 9.86 5.01 4.30
N VAL A 89 8.80 4.99 3.48
CA VAL A 89 8.88 5.33 2.05
C VAL A 89 9.14 6.82 1.84
N PHE A 90 8.44 7.70 2.57
CA PHE A 90 8.55 9.14 2.34
C PHE A 90 9.49 9.85 3.31
N GLY A 91 9.81 9.28 4.47
CA GLY A 91 10.68 9.93 5.46
C GLY A 91 12.16 9.57 5.33
N PHE A 92 12.53 8.51 4.61
CA PHE A 92 13.90 8.02 4.58
C PHE A 92 14.72 8.65 3.44
N ALA A 93 15.91 9.17 3.77
CA ALA A 93 16.74 9.92 2.81
C ALA A 93 17.07 9.17 1.50
N PRO A 94 17.40 7.86 1.49
CA PRO A 94 17.59 7.12 0.24
C PRO A 94 16.34 7.06 -0.66
N HIS A 95 15.15 6.94 -0.08
CA HIS A 95 13.90 6.96 -0.86
C HIS A 95 13.60 8.36 -1.40
N ILE A 96 13.85 9.41 -0.61
CA ILE A 96 13.72 10.80 -1.06
C ILE A 96 14.69 11.08 -2.22
N LEU A 97 15.92 10.58 -2.14
CA LEU A 97 16.88 10.71 -3.23
C LEU A 97 16.42 10.00 -4.51
N LEU A 98 15.85 8.79 -4.39
CA LEU A 98 15.24 8.09 -5.52
C LEU A 98 14.11 8.93 -6.15
N ILE A 99 13.21 9.49 -5.34
CA ILE A 99 12.08 10.30 -5.81
C ILE A 99 12.58 11.59 -6.47
N SER A 100 13.59 12.24 -5.89
CA SER A 100 14.23 13.43 -6.46
C SER A 100 14.84 13.13 -7.83
N ASN A 101 15.53 12.00 -7.98
CA ASN A 101 16.11 11.61 -9.26
C ASN A 101 15.07 11.27 -10.32
N LEU A 102 13.88 10.78 -9.92
CA LEU A 102 12.79 10.42 -10.84
C LEU A 102 11.88 11.62 -11.20
N THR A 103 11.69 12.56 -10.27
CA THR A 103 10.62 13.59 -10.38
C THR A 103 11.11 15.03 -10.18
N GLY A 104 12.31 15.21 -9.63
CA GLY A 104 12.83 16.52 -9.19
C GLY A 104 12.30 17.01 -7.85
N LEU A 105 11.37 16.28 -7.21
CA LEU A 105 10.80 16.65 -5.91
C LEU A 105 11.66 16.14 -4.74
N SER A 106 11.85 16.98 -3.73
CA SER A 106 12.62 16.64 -2.52
C SER A 106 12.10 17.38 -1.29
N TRP A 107 12.36 16.82 -0.11
CA TRP A 107 12.02 17.38 1.19
C TRP A 107 12.99 16.85 2.26
N PRO A 108 13.03 17.45 3.46
CA PRO A 108 13.91 16.97 4.53
C PRO A 108 13.54 15.55 4.99
N GLY A 109 14.54 14.67 5.07
CA GLY A 109 14.38 13.34 5.65
C GLY A 109 14.29 13.36 7.17
N LEU A 110 13.75 12.29 7.75
CA LEU A 110 13.73 12.05 9.19
C LEU A 110 15.06 11.43 9.67
N PRO A 111 15.41 11.58 10.96
CA PRO A 111 16.57 10.89 11.53
C PRO A 111 16.44 9.36 11.40
N SER A 112 17.55 8.68 11.14
CA SER A 112 17.58 7.25 10.83
C SER A 112 16.97 6.38 11.93
N GLN A 113 17.09 6.78 13.19
CA GLN A 113 16.52 6.05 14.34
C GLN A 113 14.99 6.00 14.29
N PHE A 114 14.33 7.07 13.81
CA PHE A 114 12.88 7.08 13.67
C PHE A 114 12.43 6.18 12.52
N ILE A 115 13.19 6.16 11.42
CA ILE A 115 12.92 5.27 10.28
C ILE A 115 13.13 3.81 10.68
N ASP A 116 14.20 3.52 11.42
CA ASP A 116 14.49 2.19 11.93
C ASP A 116 13.35 1.67 12.84
N LEU A 117 12.93 2.49 13.81
CA LEU A 117 11.78 2.18 14.66
C LEU A 117 10.51 1.97 13.83
N ALA A 118 10.23 2.85 12.86
CA ALA A 118 9.07 2.72 11.99
C ALA A 118 9.11 1.42 11.18
N ALA A 119 10.27 1.02 10.64
CA ALA A 119 10.44 -0.22 9.90
C ALA A 119 10.18 -1.45 10.80
N VAL A 120 10.78 -1.50 11.99
CA VAL A 120 10.61 -2.60 12.95
C VAL A 120 9.14 -2.71 13.39
N VAL A 121 8.51 -1.60 13.77
CA VAL A 121 7.10 -1.57 14.17
C VAL A 121 6.18 -1.98 13.02
N THR A 122 6.47 -1.56 11.79
CA THR A 122 5.74 -1.96 10.58
C THR A 122 5.82 -3.46 10.37
N MET A 123 7.03 -4.03 10.40
CA MET A 123 7.24 -5.48 10.24
C MET A 123 6.55 -6.27 11.34
N ALA A 124 6.67 -5.85 12.60
CA ALA A 124 5.99 -6.49 13.72
C ALA A 124 4.46 -6.46 13.55
N ALA A 125 3.88 -5.31 13.15
CA ALA A 125 2.45 -5.21 12.88
C ALA A 125 2.00 -6.15 11.75
N MET A 126 2.77 -6.23 10.65
CA MET A 126 2.50 -7.14 9.53
C MET A 126 2.54 -8.61 9.96
N LEU A 127 3.51 -9.00 10.79
CA LEU A 127 3.63 -10.37 11.32
C LEU A 127 2.48 -10.71 12.29
N VAL A 128 2.11 -9.78 13.18
CA VAL A 128 0.96 -9.96 14.09
C VAL A 128 -0.34 -10.10 13.29
N MET A 129 -0.54 -9.29 12.25
CA MET A 129 -1.70 -9.41 11.37
C MET A 129 -1.71 -10.72 10.58
N LEU A 130 -0.55 -11.19 10.12
CA LEU A 130 -0.41 -12.48 9.45
C LEU A 130 -0.78 -13.61 10.40
N PHE A 131 -0.24 -13.60 11.62
CA PHE A 131 -0.54 -14.59 12.64
C PHE A 131 -2.04 -14.60 12.99
N ASP A 132 -2.65 -13.42 13.18
CA ASP A 132 -4.09 -13.30 13.44
C ASP A 132 -4.95 -13.86 12.29
N ARG A 133 -4.49 -13.72 11.04
CA ARG A 133 -5.15 -14.28 9.86
C ARG A 133 -5.06 -15.80 9.80
N ILE A 134 -3.88 -16.37 10.08
CA ILE A 134 -3.65 -17.82 10.05
C ILE A 134 -4.36 -18.52 11.23
N SER A 135 -4.34 -17.89 12.41
CA SER A 135 -4.89 -18.47 13.64
C SER A 135 -6.41 -18.42 13.73
N LYS A 136 -7.08 -17.48 13.04
CA LYS A 136 -8.55 -17.37 13.04
C LYS A 136 -9.17 -18.16 11.88
N PRO A 137 -9.97 -19.21 12.14
CA PRO A 137 -10.52 -20.08 11.10
C PRO A 137 -11.29 -19.33 10.00
N VAL A 138 -12.11 -18.35 10.39
CA VAL A 138 -12.90 -17.54 9.45
C VAL A 138 -12.00 -16.69 8.55
N LYS A 139 -10.94 -16.08 9.11
CA LYS A 139 -10.02 -15.25 8.31
C LYS A 139 -9.22 -16.12 7.35
N ARG A 140 -8.73 -17.28 7.82
CA ARG A 140 -8.02 -18.24 6.99
C ARG A 140 -8.89 -18.77 5.86
N PHE A 141 -10.15 -19.13 6.16
CA PHE A 141 -11.12 -19.61 5.17
C PHE A 141 -11.41 -18.58 4.06
N LEU A 142 -11.50 -17.30 4.43
CA LEU A 142 -11.72 -16.20 3.46
C LEU A 142 -10.44 -15.74 2.74
N SER A 143 -9.27 -16.29 3.07
CA SER A 143 -8.00 -15.88 2.47
C SER A 143 -7.73 -16.64 1.18
N THR A 144 -7.43 -15.89 0.14
CA THR A 144 -7.06 -16.38 -1.20
C THR A 144 -5.55 -16.36 -1.38
N PHE A 145 -5.03 -17.04 -2.41
CA PHE A 145 -3.60 -16.97 -2.78
C PHE A 145 -3.09 -15.53 -2.85
N GLU A 146 -3.89 -14.65 -3.45
CA GLU A 146 -3.54 -13.24 -3.62
C GLU A 146 -3.34 -12.50 -2.29
N ASP A 147 -4.06 -12.85 -1.22
CA ASP A 147 -3.88 -12.21 0.10
C ASP A 147 -2.50 -12.54 0.71
N TRP A 148 -2.04 -13.77 0.54
CA TRP A 148 -0.72 -14.20 1.03
C TRP A 148 0.40 -13.66 0.15
N PHE A 149 0.18 -13.67 -1.16
CA PHE A 149 1.14 -13.16 -2.14
C PHE A 149 1.36 -11.65 -2.00
N THR A 150 0.29 -10.86 -1.92
CA THR A 150 0.39 -9.40 -1.76
C THR A 150 0.95 -9.00 -0.40
N TRP A 151 0.68 -9.79 0.67
CA TRP A 151 1.36 -9.60 1.96
C TRP A 151 2.88 -9.78 1.82
N ALA A 152 3.34 -10.86 1.18
CA ALA A 152 4.76 -11.12 0.98
C ALA A 152 5.44 -10.03 0.13
N LEU A 153 4.80 -9.62 -0.98
CA LEU A 153 5.30 -8.54 -1.83
C LEU A 153 5.43 -7.20 -1.12
N THR A 154 4.60 -6.95 -0.10
CA THR A 154 4.67 -5.72 0.68
C THR A 154 5.67 -5.83 1.83
N PHE A 155 5.80 -7.02 2.43
CA PHE A 155 6.69 -7.27 3.57
C PHE A 155 8.16 -7.30 3.15
N LEU A 156 8.46 -7.96 2.02
CA LEU A 156 9.83 -8.19 1.58
C LEU A 156 10.64 -6.90 1.33
N PRO A 157 10.10 -5.84 0.70
CA PRO A 157 10.82 -4.57 0.57
C PRO A 157 11.17 -3.93 1.91
N VAL A 158 10.25 -3.97 2.88
CA VAL A 158 10.51 -3.42 4.22
C VAL A 158 11.59 -4.22 4.92
N LEU A 159 11.50 -5.56 4.90
CA LEU A 159 12.48 -6.44 5.52
C LEU A 159 13.87 -6.28 4.89
N THR A 160 13.97 -6.42 3.57
CA THR A 160 15.26 -6.35 2.87
C THR A 160 15.89 -4.95 2.96
N GLY A 161 15.08 -3.89 2.94
CA GLY A 161 15.57 -2.52 3.11
C GLY A 161 16.13 -2.29 4.51
N TRP A 162 15.43 -2.77 5.55
CA TRP A 162 15.91 -2.73 6.92
C TRP A 162 17.20 -3.54 7.09
N MET A 163 17.26 -4.75 6.55
CA MET A 163 18.45 -5.61 6.59
C MET A 163 19.66 -4.99 5.85
N ALA A 164 19.43 -4.26 4.76
CA ALA A 164 20.49 -3.57 4.05
C ALA A 164 21.13 -2.48 4.93
N VAL A 165 20.31 -1.69 5.62
CA VAL A 165 20.77 -0.61 6.52
C VAL A 165 21.45 -1.17 7.77
N GLN A 166 20.95 -2.30 8.29
CA GLN A 166 21.52 -2.97 9.47
C GLN A 166 22.70 -3.90 9.13
N HIS A 167 23.11 -3.97 7.85
CA HIS A 167 24.20 -4.83 7.38
C HIS A 167 24.04 -6.31 7.77
N LEU A 168 22.83 -6.86 7.61
CA LEU A 168 22.49 -8.22 8.00
C LEU A 168 22.51 -9.21 6.82
N LEU A 169 22.84 -10.47 7.12
CA LEU A 169 22.88 -11.67 6.25
C LEU A 169 23.84 -11.65 5.05
N LEU A 170 23.82 -10.62 4.21
CA LEU A 170 24.59 -10.56 2.95
C LEU A 170 25.40 -9.26 2.88
N PRO A 171 26.43 -9.20 2.01
CA PRO A 171 27.11 -7.95 1.71
C PRO A 171 26.13 -6.84 1.32
N TYR A 172 26.40 -5.61 1.76
CA TYR A 172 25.52 -4.45 1.56
C TYR A 172 25.06 -4.31 0.10
N THR A 173 25.99 -4.45 -0.84
CA THR A 173 25.71 -4.38 -2.29
C THR A 173 24.63 -5.37 -2.72
N THR A 174 24.74 -6.62 -2.26
CA THR A 174 23.79 -7.68 -2.57
C THR A 174 22.46 -7.47 -1.86
N MET A 175 22.48 -7.08 -0.58
CA MET A 175 21.24 -6.83 0.17
C MET A 175 20.46 -5.63 -0.40
N LEU A 176 21.16 -4.57 -0.79
CA LEU A 176 20.57 -3.43 -1.48
C LEU A 176 19.98 -3.84 -2.84
N ALA A 177 20.68 -4.68 -3.61
CA ALA A 177 20.18 -5.18 -4.88
C ALA A 177 18.89 -6.00 -4.69
N LEU A 178 18.84 -6.85 -3.65
CA LEU A 178 17.64 -7.63 -3.31
C LEU A 178 16.48 -6.73 -2.85
N HIS A 179 16.77 -5.68 -2.09
CA HIS A 179 15.77 -4.69 -1.73
C HIS A 179 15.15 -4.03 -2.97
N ILE A 180 15.99 -3.52 -3.87
CA ILE A 180 15.52 -2.87 -5.11
C ILE A 180 14.74 -3.87 -5.97
N LEU A 181 15.23 -5.10 -6.14
CA LEU A 181 14.51 -6.14 -6.88
C LEU A 181 13.14 -6.45 -6.26
N SER A 182 13.05 -6.53 -4.93
CA SER A 182 11.76 -6.76 -4.27
C SER A 182 10.77 -5.61 -4.50
N VAL A 183 11.26 -4.37 -4.57
CA VAL A 183 10.48 -3.18 -4.94
C VAL A 183 10.05 -3.23 -6.41
N GLU A 184 10.94 -3.62 -7.31
CA GLU A 184 10.60 -3.79 -8.74
C GLU A 184 9.45 -4.78 -8.94
N ILE A 185 9.52 -5.94 -8.29
CA ILE A 185 8.46 -6.94 -8.35
C ILE A 185 7.16 -6.38 -7.75
N LEU A 186 7.24 -5.68 -6.61
CA LEU A 186 6.08 -4.98 -6.04
C LEU A 186 5.46 -4.01 -7.04
N LEU A 187 6.24 -3.15 -7.68
CA LEU A 187 5.78 -2.16 -8.67
C LEU A 187 5.10 -2.83 -9.88
N ILE A 188 5.70 -3.89 -10.41
CA ILE A 188 5.16 -4.65 -11.54
C ILE A 188 3.78 -5.25 -11.20
N VAL A 189 3.64 -5.80 -10.01
CA VAL A 189 2.44 -6.55 -9.59
C VAL A 189 1.34 -5.66 -9.01
N LEU A 190 1.70 -4.52 -8.43
CA LEU A 190 0.77 -3.60 -7.74
C LEU A 190 -0.50 -3.26 -8.55
N PRO A 191 -0.43 -2.85 -9.83
CA PRO A 191 -1.64 -2.49 -10.58
C PRO A 191 -2.58 -3.66 -10.86
N PHE A 192 -2.08 -4.89 -10.81
CA PHE A 192 -2.81 -6.09 -11.20
C PHE A 192 -3.32 -6.91 -10.01
N THR A 193 -3.20 -6.38 -8.79
CA THR A 193 -3.60 -7.08 -7.56
C THR A 193 -4.45 -6.22 -6.63
N LYS A 194 -4.88 -6.80 -5.51
CA LYS A 194 -5.54 -6.13 -4.37
C LYS A 194 -4.78 -4.90 -3.86
N LEU A 195 -3.48 -4.76 -4.15
CA LEU A 195 -2.68 -3.58 -3.78
C LEU A 195 -3.13 -2.31 -4.51
N PHE A 196 -3.87 -2.43 -5.61
CA PHE A 196 -4.44 -1.27 -6.33
C PHE A 196 -5.43 -0.44 -5.49
N HIS A 197 -5.80 -0.91 -4.29
CA HIS A 197 -6.49 -0.09 -3.30
C HIS A 197 -5.73 1.21 -2.96
N ALA A 198 -4.40 1.24 -3.11
CA ALA A 198 -3.60 2.45 -2.95
C ALA A 198 -4.09 3.63 -3.81
N PHE A 199 -4.63 3.34 -5.01
CA PHE A 199 -5.17 4.35 -5.93
C PHE A 199 -6.69 4.50 -5.83
N THR A 200 -7.40 3.41 -5.51
CA THR A 200 -8.87 3.38 -5.57
C THR A 200 -9.56 3.67 -4.25
N LEU A 201 -8.85 3.69 -3.12
CA LEU A 201 -9.41 3.86 -1.77
C LEU A 201 -10.33 5.08 -1.67
N PHE A 202 -9.82 6.26 -2.05
CA PHE A 202 -10.56 7.52 -1.90
C PHE A 202 -11.68 7.65 -2.94
N GLY A 203 -11.39 7.33 -4.20
CA GLY A 203 -12.38 7.40 -5.29
C GLY A 203 -13.56 6.46 -5.06
N SER A 204 -13.29 5.20 -4.67
CA SER A 204 -14.34 4.22 -4.38
C SER A 204 -15.20 4.61 -3.17
N ARG A 205 -14.59 5.11 -2.09
CA ARG A 205 -15.32 5.59 -0.90
C ARG A 205 -16.18 6.80 -1.22
N TRP A 206 -15.65 7.78 -1.95
CA TRP A 206 -16.40 8.96 -2.35
C TRP A 206 -17.60 8.58 -3.22
N TYR A 207 -17.37 7.74 -4.23
CA TYR A 207 -18.42 7.29 -5.14
C TYR A 207 -19.53 6.53 -4.39
N ASN A 208 -19.17 5.54 -3.57
CA ASN A 208 -20.14 4.76 -2.79
C ASN A 208 -20.91 5.66 -1.82
N GLY A 209 -20.22 6.62 -1.20
CA GLY A 209 -20.85 7.61 -0.34
C GLY A 209 -21.87 8.47 -1.08
N ARG A 210 -21.53 8.95 -2.27
CA ARG A 210 -22.45 9.77 -3.09
C ARG A 210 -23.67 8.97 -3.56
N VAL A 211 -23.49 7.72 -3.98
CA VAL A 211 -24.61 6.84 -4.36
C VAL A 211 -25.51 6.52 -3.18
N ASN A 212 -24.94 6.22 -2.01
CA ASN A 212 -25.72 5.94 -0.80
C ASN A 212 -26.47 7.18 -0.32
N ALA A 213 -25.84 8.36 -0.39
CA ALA A 213 -26.49 9.63 -0.10
C ALA A 213 -27.69 9.86 -1.01
N HIS A 214 -27.55 9.63 -2.33
CA HIS A 214 -28.66 9.74 -3.29
C HIS A 214 -29.84 8.82 -2.96
N LYS A 215 -29.55 7.63 -2.40
CA LYS A 215 -30.57 6.66 -1.96
C LYS A 215 -31.18 7.00 -0.59
N GLY A 216 -30.70 8.04 0.10
CA GLY A 216 -31.13 8.42 1.44
C GLY A 216 -30.58 7.51 2.54
N VAL A 217 -29.53 6.75 2.26
CA VAL A 217 -28.88 5.90 3.26
C VAL A 217 -28.00 6.79 4.15
N PRO A 218 -28.19 6.80 5.48
CA PRO A 218 -27.30 7.52 6.38
C PRO A 218 -25.90 6.89 6.31
N VAL A 219 -24.91 7.67 5.83
CA VAL A 219 -23.53 7.23 5.58
C VAL A 219 -22.55 7.65 6.64
#